data_AF-A0A502D3I2-F1
#
_entry.id   AF-A0A502D3I2-F1
#
_cell.length_a   1.000
_cell.length_b   1.000
_cell.length_c   1.000
_cell.angle_alpha   90.00
_cell.angle_beta   90.00
_cell.angle_gamma   90.00
#
_symmetry.space_group_name_H-M   'P 1'
#
loop_
_entity.id
_entity.type
_entity.pdbx_description
1 polymer ?
#
loop_
_entity_poly.entity_id
_entity_poly.type
_entity_poly.pdbx_seq_one_letter_code
_entity_poly.pdbx_strand_id
1 'polypeptide(L)'
;MKDHELMDALRTTRRVPDAVIARGVDRHALGALRDGIIMTDRNQLDTIEAPRRGRRLGRRGMAAGALGIVLIGSGAAYAAYSQWYVGGAADGLTCMTTWADPLDSEHALDGSTGGPPLTGDPVADCQRYQQLSGKPAILDPVAFTRSGQVFVVPREQAPTDGQALVTDPADRAAAIRLDAALEDWIDGGSSGCFTRANAVPYMASEIKRLGMVGWTTKVMPDNRPYEDGPCGFFDTDPATRTARFFPDRVTDPNIRRPDKDVAGFVYDVRDALRSGITSRCTSTGEAEAVVAKALGTQHHWPTTVVVDDQAKCASVDLQVGGSMQIWIYGPGAAKP
;
A
#
# COMPACT_ATOMS: atom_id res chain seq x y z
N MET A 1 15.80 -1.00 -32.65
CA MET A 1 14.47 -0.38 -32.72
C MET A 1 14.52 0.76 -31.73
N LYS A 2 14.25 1.99 -32.15
CA LYS A 2 14.37 3.16 -31.26
C LYS A 2 13.17 3.14 -30.29
N ASP A 3 13.32 3.59 -29.05
CA ASP A 3 12.31 3.45 -27.99
C ASP A 3 10.89 3.92 -28.38
N HIS A 4 10.79 4.91 -29.27
CA HIS A 4 9.51 5.38 -29.80
C HIS A 4 8.72 4.33 -30.60
N GLU A 5 9.39 3.45 -31.36
CA GLU A 5 8.74 2.40 -32.15
C GLU A 5 8.18 1.28 -31.24
N LEU A 6 8.83 1.02 -30.10
CA LEU A 6 8.33 0.07 -29.09
C LEU A 6 7.10 0.65 -28.38
N MET A 7 7.17 1.92 -27.99
CA MET A 7 6.07 2.60 -27.30
C MET A 7 4.84 2.79 -28.21
N ASP A 8 5.04 3.06 -29.50
CA ASP A 8 3.94 3.09 -30.48
C ASP A 8 3.34 1.69 -30.72
N ALA A 9 4.15 0.64 -30.73
CA ALA A 9 3.65 -0.74 -30.84
C ALA A 9 2.80 -1.13 -29.61
N LEU A 10 3.22 -0.74 -28.40
CA LEU A 10 2.49 -0.98 -27.14
C LEU A 10 1.19 -0.17 -27.03
N ARG A 11 1.11 1.01 -27.67
CA ARG A 11 -0.13 1.83 -27.71
C ARG A 11 -1.20 1.27 -28.64
N THR A 12 -0.83 0.41 -29.59
CA THR A 12 -1.80 -0.30 -30.41
C THR A 12 -2.26 -1.57 -29.69
N THR A 13 -3.54 -1.95 -29.82
CA THR A 13 -4.10 -3.22 -29.30
C THR A 13 -3.54 -4.46 -30.01
N ARG A 14 -2.44 -4.33 -30.75
CA ARG A 14 -1.82 -5.37 -31.54
C ARG A 14 -0.84 -6.15 -30.67
N ARG A 15 -1.02 -7.47 -30.61
CA ARG A 15 -0.10 -8.36 -29.88
C ARG A 15 1.32 -8.24 -30.45
N VAL A 16 2.25 -7.75 -29.65
CA VAL A 16 3.67 -7.69 -30.00
C VAL A 16 4.28 -9.10 -29.90
N PRO A 17 4.94 -9.63 -30.95
CA PRO A 17 5.56 -10.95 -30.91
C PRO A 17 6.70 -11.03 -29.89
N ASP A 18 6.85 -12.17 -29.20
CA ASP A 18 7.89 -12.38 -28.16
C ASP A 18 9.32 -12.11 -28.67
N ALA A 19 9.58 -12.36 -29.96
CA ALA A 19 10.87 -12.10 -30.61
C ALA A 19 11.17 -10.60 -30.80
N VAL A 20 10.18 -9.72 -30.66
CA VAL A 20 10.31 -8.26 -30.70
C VAL A 20 10.58 -7.74 -29.28
N ILE A 21 9.86 -8.24 -28.29
CA ILE A 21 10.09 -7.94 -26.87
C ILE A 21 11.52 -8.34 -26.47
N ALA A 22 11.95 -9.55 -26.86
CA ALA A 22 13.29 -10.07 -26.56
C ALA A 22 14.46 -9.31 -27.24
N ARG A 23 14.16 -8.39 -28.18
CA ARG A 23 15.14 -7.55 -28.85
C ARG A 23 15.14 -6.09 -28.37
N GLY A 24 14.07 -5.63 -27.73
CA GLY A 24 13.93 -4.26 -27.25
C GLY A 24 14.07 -4.10 -25.74
N VAL A 25 13.92 -5.18 -24.97
CA VAL A 25 14.05 -5.14 -23.51
C VAL A 25 15.38 -5.77 -23.12
N ASP A 26 16.16 -5.04 -22.32
CA ASP A 26 17.42 -5.57 -21.77
C ASP A 26 17.14 -6.86 -20.99
N ARG A 27 17.86 -7.93 -21.35
CA ARG A 27 17.77 -9.22 -20.65
C ARG A 27 18.19 -9.10 -19.18
N HIS A 28 19.01 -8.11 -18.83
CA HIS A 28 19.33 -7.80 -17.43
C HIS A 28 18.15 -7.20 -16.67
N ALA A 29 17.33 -6.35 -17.30
CA ALA A 29 16.14 -5.78 -16.68
C ALA A 29 15.05 -6.86 -16.45
N LEU A 30 14.87 -7.76 -17.42
CA LEU A 30 14.00 -8.93 -17.26
C LEU A 30 14.57 -9.94 -16.25
N GLY A 31 15.90 -10.05 -16.16
CA GLY A 31 16.59 -10.83 -15.14
C GLY A 31 16.34 -10.29 -13.74
N ALA A 32 16.49 -8.98 -13.52
CA ALA A 32 16.26 -8.33 -12.24
C ALA A 32 14.79 -8.44 -11.77
N LEU A 33 13.83 -8.28 -12.68
CA LEU A 33 12.41 -8.50 -12.38
C LEU A 33 12.12 -9.96 -12.05
N ARG A 34 12.75 -10.90 -12.77
CA ARG A 34 12.57 -12.34 -12.55
C ARG A 34 13.23 -12.78 -11.24
N ASP A 35 14.45 -12.35 -10.95
CA ASP A 35 15.18 -12.68 -9.73
C ASP A 35 14.53 -12.03 -8.49
N GLY A 36 13.95 -10.83 -8.64
CA GLY A 36 13.10 -10.22 -7.60
C GLY A 36 11.83 -11.02 -7.29
N ILE A 37 11.28 -11.74 -8.26
CA ILE A 37 10.10 -12.62 -8.09
C ILE A 37 10.48 -13.99 -7.49
N ILE A 38 11.70 -14.50 -7.71
CA ILE A 38 12.11 -15.84 -7.24
C ILE A 38 12.75 -15.82 -5.84
N MET A 39 13.15 -14.66 -5.31
CA MET A 39 13.81 -14.56 -3.98
C MET A 39 12.88 -14.68 -2.76
N THR A 40 11.59 -14.99 -2.95
CA THR A 40 10.64 -15.29 -1.85
C THR A 40 10.71 -16.72 -1.31
N ASP A 41 11.63 -17.57 -1.78
CA ASP A 41 11.74 -18.94 -1.27
C ASP A 41 12.82 -19.07 -0.18
N ARG A 42 12.39 -18.95 1.08
CA ARG A 42 13.11 -19.49 2.24
C ARG A 42 12.31 -20.65 2.82
N ASN A 43 12.46 -21.83 2.22
CA ASN A 43 12.68 -23.09 2.94
C ASN A 43 13.05 -24.21 1.93
N GLN A 44 14.35 -24.43 1.78
CA GLN A 44 14.91 -25.62 1.16
C GLN A 44 15.05 -26.70 2.24
N LEU A 45 14.42 -27.87 2.01
CA LEU A 45 14.65 -29.25 2.51
C LEU A 45 13.30 -29.98 2.28
N ASP A 46 13.13 -31.08 1.54
CA ASP A 46 14.01 -32.18 1.15
C ASP A 46 13.71 -32.67 -0.27
N THR A 47 14.74 -33.25 -0.89
CA THR A 47 14.70 -34.12 -2.07
C THR A 47 13.70 -35.27 -1.94
N ILE A 48 12.74 -35.38 -2.86
CA ILE A 48 12.08 -36.64 -3.20
C ILE A 48 12.08 -36.84 -4.72
N GLU A 49 12.50 -38.03 -5.10
CA GLU A 49 12.81 -38.53 -6.43
C GLU A 49 11.65 -38.45 -7.43
N ALA A 50 12.02 -38.26 -8.70
CA ALA A 50 11.12 -38.28 -9.84
C ALA A 50 10.58 -39.68 -10.16
N PRO A 51 9.36 -39.76 -10.72
CA PRO A 51 9.06 -40.77 -11.73
C PRO A 51 8.75 -40.14 -13.09
N ARG A 52 9.49 -40.60 -14.10
CA ARG A 52 9.18 -40.45 -15.52
C ARG A 52 7.84 -41.12 -15.87
N ARG A 53 6.94 -40.42 -16.58
CA ARG A 53 6.11 -41.01 -17.68
C ARG A 53 5.35 -39.91 -18.44
N GLY A 54 5.41 -39.97 -19.77
CA GLY A 54 4.91 -38.94 -20.67
C GLY A 54 3.48 -39.14 -21.20
N ARG A 55 3.22 -38.45 -22.33
CA ARG A 55 1.96 -38.30 -23.13
C ARG A 55 1.00 -37.25 -22.55
N ARG A 56 0.36 -36.36 -23.33
CA ARG A 56 0.11 -36.21 -24.78
C ARG A 56 -0.26 -34.74 -25.08
N LEU A 57 0.18 -34.21 -26.22
CA LEU A 57 -0.34 -32.97 -26.81
C LEU A 57 -1.83 -33.11 -27.16
N GLY A 58 -2.64 -32.15 -26.72
CA GLY A 58 -4.06 -32.04 -27.05
C GLY A 58 -4.48 -30.60 -27.26
N ARG A 59 -4.67 -30.24 -28.54
CA ARG A 59 -5.29 -28.99 -29.02
C ARG A 59 -6.63 -28.72 -28.34
N ARG A 60 -6.82 -27.50 -27.81
CA ARG A 60 -8.04 -26.67 -27.90
C ARG A 60 -7.73 -25.29 -27.34
N GLY A 61 -7.84 -24.30 -28.22
CA GLY A 61 -7.60 -22.89 -27.90
C GLY A 61 -8.87 -22.14 -27.52
N MET A 62 -8.64 -20.85 -27.28
CA MET A 62 -9.58 -19.73 -27.05
C MET A 62 -9.98 -19.46 -25.59
N ALA A 63 -9.09 -18.75 -24.90
CA ALA A 63 -9.46 -17.76 -23.89
C ALA A 63 -8.42 -16.63 -23.98
N ALA A 64 -8.80 -15.51 -24.59
CA ALA A 64 -7.97 -14.31 -24.66
C ALA A 64 -8.89 -13.09 -24.47
N GLY A 65 -8.63 -12.32 -23.42
CA GLY A 65 -9.24 -11.00 -23.20
C GLY A 65 -9.44 -10.71 -21.72
N ALA A 66 -8.81 -9.63 -21.26
CA ALA A 66 -8.89 -9.01 -19.93
C ALA A 66 -7.92 -9.54 -18.84
N LEU A 67 -6.62 -9.32 -19.07
CA LEU A 67 -5.64 -9.14 -17.99
C LEU A 67 -5.34 -7.63 -17.94
N GLY A 68 -6.03 -6.93 -17.04
CA GLY A 68 -5.90 -5.50 -16.84
C GLY A 68 -6.00 -5.16 -15.36
N ILE A 69 -4.84 -4.88 -14.77
CA ILE A 69 -4.62 -4.07 -13.56
C ILE A 69 -5.15 -4.68 -12.25
N VAL A 70 -4.36 -5.58 -11.67
CA VAL A 70 -4.08 -5.61 -10.22
C VAL A 70 -2.59 -5.96 -10.07
N LEU A 71 -1.74 -4.98 -10.37
CA LEU A 71 -0.34 -4.93 -9.93
C LEU A 71 -0.17 -3.62 -9.15
N ILE A 72 -1.08 -3.40 -8.20
CA ILE A 72 -0.90 -2.40 -7.16
C ILE A 72 -0.16 -3.14 -6.04
N GLY A 73 1.16 -2.90 -5.92
CA GLY A 73 1.88 -3.16 -4.67
C GLY A 73 2.80 -4.39 -4.54
N SER A 74 3.06 -5.21 -5.56
CA SER A 74 3.77 -6.50 -5.34
C SER A 74 5.23 -6.62 -5.83
N GLY A 75 5.85 -5.59 -6.44
CA GLY A 75 7.13 -5.80 -7.16
C GLY A 75 8.39 -5.09 -6.65
N ALA A 76 8.30 -3.98 -5.91
CA ALA A 76 9.47 -3.11 -5.66
C ALA A 76 10.08 -3.23 -4.24
N ALA A 77 9.50 -4.04 -3.35
CA ALA A 77 9.75 -3.91 -1.92
C ALA A 77 11.03 -4.58 -1.36
N TYR A 78 11.71 -5.48 -2.08
CA TYR A 78 12.76 -6.31 -1.45
C TYR A 78 14.22 -5.84 -1.65
N ALA A 79 14.52 -4.97 -2.61
CA ALA A 79 15.91 -4.60 -2.93
C ALA A 79 16.51 -3.46 -2.08
N ALA A 80 15.74 -2.85 -1.15
CA ALA A 80 16.15 -1.66 -0.41
C ALA A 80 16.32 -1.89 1.11
N TYR A 81 16.85 -3.04 1.53
CA TYR A 81 17.06 -3.37 2.95
C TYR A 81 17.94 -2.34 3.73
N SER A 82 18.67 -1.46 3.03
CA SER A 82 19.46 -0.37 3.62
C SER A 82 18.90 1.05 3.35
N GLN A 83 17.83 1.20 2.58
CA GLN A 83 17.23 2.48 2.23
C GLN A 83 15.69 2.41 2.28
N TRP A 84 15.16 2.07 3.45
CA TRP A 84 13.74 1.80 3.68
C TRP A 84 12.79 2.96 3.38
N TYR A 85 13.28 4.20 3.41
CA TYR A 85 12.49 5.41 3.17
C TYR A 85 12.88 6.11 1.89
N VAL A 86 13.13 5.42 0.77
CA VAL A 86 13.40 6.11 -0.51
C VAL A 86 12.10 6.62 -1.11
N GLY A 87 12.11 7.87 -1.60
CA GLY A 87 10.95 8.47 -2.27
C GLY A 87 10.58 7.73 -3.57
N GLY A 88 9.37 8.00 -4.10
CA GLY A 88 8.93 7.47 -5.39
C GLY A 88 8.00 6.24 -5.37
N ALA A 89 7.43 5.87 -4.22
CA ALA A 89 6.33 4.90 -4.20
C ALA A 89 5.09 5.49 -4.92
N ALA A 90 4.45 4.70 -5.78
CA ALA A 90 3.34 5.15 -6.65
C ALA A 90 2.19 5.83 -5.89
N ASP A 91 1.93 5.42 -4.64
CA ASP A 91 0.84 5.91 -3.80
C ASP A 91 1.35 6.71 -2.58
N GLY A 92 2.61 7.15 -2.62
CA GLY A 92 3.32 7.74 -1.49
C GLY A 92 3.65 9.22 -1.60
N LEU A 93 4.24 9.70 -0.53
CA LEU A 93 4.85 11.01 -0.37
C LEU A 93 6.34 10.94 -0.73
N THR A 94 6.81 11.90 -1.53
CA THR A 94 8.23 12.05 -1.84
C THR A 94 8.78 13.34 -1.25
N CYS A 95 9.84 13.22 -0.47
CA CYS A 95 10.43 14.27 0.35
C CYS A 95 11.85 14.57 -0.13
N MET A 96 12.13 15.84 -0.42
CA MET A 96 13.42 16.23 -0.99
C MET A 96 13.93 17.50 -0.32
N THR A 97 15.21 17.53 0.04
CA THR A 97 15.90 18.74 0.48
C THR A 97 16.37 19.61 -0.69
N THR A 98 16.42 19.03 -1.90
CA THR A 98 16.70 19.72 -3.15
C THR A 98 15.84 19.09 -4.23
N TRP A 99 15.06 19.89 -4.95
CA TRP A 99 14.25 19.41 -6.04
C TRP A 99 15.14 18.93 -7.18
N ALA A 100 14.94 17.67 -7.57
CA ALA A 100 15.40 17.13 -8.83
C ALA A 100 14.18 16.50 -9.50
N ASP A 101 13.88 16.93 -10.72
CA ASP A 101 12.69 16.47 -11.43
C ASP A 101 12.79 14.94 -11.68
N PRO A 102 11.89 14.13 -11.10
CA PRO A 102 11.87 12.68 -11.28
C PRO A 102 11.77 12.23 -12.74
N LEU A 103 11.28 13.11 -13.62
CA LEU A 103 11.14 12.82 -15.04
C LEU A 103 12.39 13.16 -15.86
N ASP A 104 13.30 13.98 -15.32
CA ASP A 104 14.44 14.49 -16.07
C ASP A 104 15.76 13.78 -15.75
N SER A 105 15.81 12.95 -14.70
CA SER A 105 17.02 12.18 -14.39
C SER A 105 16.76 10.86 -13.68
N GLU A 106 17.53 9.84 -14.05
CA GLU A 106 17.54 8.52 -13.39
C GLU A 106 17.95 8.61 -11.91
N HIS A 107 18.59 9.71 -11.51
CA HIS A 107 19.09 9.99 -10.15
C HIS A 107 18.24 10.99 -9.38
N ALA A 108 17.09 11.42 -9.90
CA ALA A 108 16.28 12.46 -9.26
C ALA A 108 15.74 12.05 -7.88
N LEU A 109 15.65 10.74 -7.62
CA LEU A 109 15.25 10.21 -6.32
C LEU A 109 16.45 9.92 -5.40
N ASP A 110 17.69 10.12 -5.87
CA ASP A 110 18.89 9.87 -5.07
C ASP A 110 18.91 10.80 -3.87
N GLY A 111 18.84 10.21 -2.68
CA GLY A 111 18.80 10.96 -1.43
C GLY A 111 17.46 11.61 -1.11
N SER A 112 16.42 11.40 -1.92
CA SER A 112 15.04 11.64 -1.51
C SER A 112 14.64 10.67 -0.40
N THR A 113 13.73 11.12 0.46
CA THR A 113 13.04 10.23 1.39
C THR A 113 11.57 10.10 1.04
N GLY A 114 10.85 9.16 1.65
CA GLY A 114 9.42 9.05 1.43
C GLY A 114 8.79 7.78 1.99
N GLY A 115 7.48 7.69 1.76
CA GLY A 115 6.66 6.60 2.24
C GLY A 115 5.17 6.89 2.13
N PRO A 116 4.31 6.02 2.68
CA PRO A 116 2.89 6.29 2.76
C PRO A 116 2.58 7.56 3.58
N PRO A 117 1.44 8.22 3.35
CA PRO A 117 1.03 9.33 4.21
C PRO A 117 0.77 8.83 5.65
N LEU A 118 1.26 9.58 6.64
CA LEU A 118 1.16 9.20 8.06
C LEU A 118 0.00 9.94 8.72
N THR A 119 0.01 11.27 8.67
CA THR A 119 -0.92 12.13 9.41
C THR A 119 -1.89 12.90 8.54
N GLY A 120 -1.65 12.95 7.23
CA GLY A 120 -2.43 13.75 6.28
C GLY A 120 -1.84 15.13 6.01
N ASP A 121 -0.89 15.60 6.84
CA ASP A 121 -0.03 16.74 6.56
C ASP A 121 1.27 16.25 5.89
N PRO A 122 1.41 16.43 4.56
CA PRO A 122 2.61 15.97 3.85
C PRO A 122 3.89 16.64 4.34
N VAL A 123 3.81 17.89 4.80
CA VAL A 123 5.00 18.60 5.28
C VAL A 123 5.47 17.96 6.58
N ALA A 124 4.56 17.76 7.55
CA ALA A 124 4.89 17.11 8.81
C ALA A 124 5.40 15.67 8.60
N ASP A 125 4.73 14.91 7.73
CA ASP A 125 5.09 13.54 7.38
C ASP A 125 6.50 13.49 6.75
N CYS A 126 6.83 14.44 5.86
CA CYS A 126 8.17 14.51 5.28
C CYS A 126 9.25 14.88 6.30
N GLN A 127 8.98 15.81 7.22
CA GLN A 127 9.95 16.11 8.28
C GLN A 127 10.20 14.88 9.16
N ARG A 128 9.16 14.07 9.42
CA ARG A 128 9.29 12.80 10.13
C ARG A 128 10.16 11.81 9.37
N TYR A 129 9.96 11.66 8.05
CA TYR A 129 10.80 10.81 7.22
C TYR A 129 12.26 11.26 7.17
N GLN A 130 12.53 12.58 7.10
CA GLN A 130 13.90 13.09 7.16
C GLN A 130 14.57 12.74 8.50
N GLN A 131 13.84 12.93 9.62
CA GLN A 131 14.34 12.59 10.95
C GLN A 131 14.66 11.09 11.07
N LEU A 132 13.74 10.22 10.65
CA LEU A 132 13.92 8.76 10.70
C LEU A 132 15.08 8.28 9.82
N SER A 133 15.35 9.00 8.73
CA SER A 133 16.42 8.68 7.78
C SER A 133 17.76 9.34 8.12
N GLY A 134 17.83 10.13 9.21
CA GLY A 134 19.04 10.89 9.56
C GLY A 134 19.42 11.97 8.54
N LYS A 135 18.43 12.46 7.78
CA LYS A 135 18.60 13.47 6.73
C LYS A 135 18.30 14.88 7.28
N PRO A 136 18.83 15.94 6.64
CA PRO A 136 18.47 17.30 7.01
C PRO A 136 16.97 17.57 6.84
N ALA A 137 16.43 18.44 7.70
CA ALA A 137 15.07 18.96 7.54
C ALA A 137 14.91 19.72 6.22
N ILE A 138 13.71 19.68 5.64
CA ILE A 138 13.37 20.49 4.46
C ILE A 138 13.08 21.91 4.95
N LEU A 139 13.83 22.91 4.46
CA LEU A 139 13.66 24.31 4.85
C LEU A 139 12.58 24.98 4.00
N ASP A 140 11.74 25.82 4.63
CA ASP A 140 10.53 26.43 4.02
C ASP A 140 9.78 25.45 3.09
N PRO A 141 9.29 24.32 3.63
CA PRO A 141 8.70 23.27 2.80
C PRO A 141 7.37 23.71 2.18
N VAL A 142 7.12 23.24 0.97
CA VAL A 142 5.81 23.32 0.31
C VAL A 142 5.44 21.95 -0.24
N ALA A 143 4.16 21.58 -0.08
CA ALA A 143 3.59 20.38 -0.66
C ALA A 143 2.87 20.69 -1.98
N PHE A 144 3.07 19.87 -3.00
CA PHE A 144 2.40 19.98 -4.29
C PHE A 144 2.17 18.61 -4.90
N THR A 145 1.26 18.53 -5.87
CA THR A 145 1.05 17.33 -6.69
C THR A 145 1.61 17.53 -8.09
N ARG A 146 2.20 16.46 -8.63
CA ARG A 146 2.66 16.40 -10.01
C ARG A 146 2.56 14.95 -10.49
N SER A 147 1.96 14.75 -11.66
CA SER A 147 1.73 13.40 -12.22
C SER A 147 1.01 12.44 -11.27
N GLY A 148 0.11 12.95 -10.43
CA GLY A 148 -0.64 12.16 -9.45
C GLY A 148 0.11 11.84 -8.15
N GLN A 149 1.39 12.21 -8.04
CA GLN A 149 2.21 11.99 -6.84
C GLN A 149 2.28 13.25 -5.99
N VAL A 150 2.50 13.08 -4.68
CA VAL A 150 2.67 14.19 -3.73
C VAL A 150 4.16 14.39 -3.44
N PHE A 151 4.63 15.61 -3.59
CA PHE A 151 6.01 16.01 -3.32
C PHE A 151 6.07 17.07 -2.23
N VAL A 152 7.13 17.05 -1.43
CA VAL A 152 7.51 18.14 -0.52
C VAL A 152 8.97 18.50 -0.75
N VAL A 153 9.16 19.78 -1.05
CA VAL A 153 10.46 20.39 -1.42
C VAL A 153 10.57 21.77 -0.77
N PRO A 154 11.75 22.41 -0.78
CA PRO A 154 11.85 23.83 -0.44
C PRO A 154 11.01 24.68 -1.39
N ARG A 155 10.26 25.64 -0.87
CA ARG A 155 9.28 26.46 -1.61
C ARG A 155 9.86 27.12 -2.85
N GLU A 156 11.09 27.64 -2.75
CA GLU A 156 11.79 28.29 -3.86
C GLU A 156 12.16 27.35 -5.02
N GLN A 157 12.09 26.04 -4.79
CA GLN A 157 12.43 24.99 -5.76
C GLN A 157 11.20 24.23 -6.27
N ALA A 158 10.00 24.54 -5.77
CA ALA A 158 8.78 23.93 -6.26
C ALA A 158 8.56 24.33 -7.72
N PRO A 159 8.31 23.35 -8.62
CA PRO A 159 8.19 23.63 -10.03
C PRO A 159 6.88 24.40 -10.31
N THR A 160 6.91 25.30 -11.31
CA THR A 160 5.77 26.19 -11.60
C THR A 160 4.55 25.47 -12.18
N ASP A 161 4.73 24.27 -12.73
CA ASP A 161 3.68 23.39 -13.23
C ASP A 161 3.13 22.44 -12.12
N GLY A 162 3.73 22.46 -10.93
CA GLY A 162 3.24 21.74 -9.77
C GLY A 162 1.93 22.34 -9.24
N GLN A 163 0.93 21.50 -8.98
CA GLN A 163 -0.32 21.97 -8.40
C GLN A 163 -0.17 22.03 -6.89
N ALA A 164 -0.32 23.22 -6.31
CA ALA A 164 -0.33 23.35 -4.86
C ALA A 164 -1.36 22.40 -4.25
N LEU A 165 -0.99 21.74 -3.16
CA LEU A 165 -1.94 20.87 -2.47
C LEU A 165 -2.93 21.74 -1.68
N VAL A 166 -4.12 21.94 -2.23
CA VAL A 166 -5.15 22.86 -1.67
C VAL A 166 -6.07 22.16 -0.66
N THR A 167 -5.99 20.83 -0.54
CA THR A 167 -6.88 20.08 0.36
C THR A 167 -6.54 20.37 1.82
N ASP A 168 -7.56 20.64 2.62
CA ASP A 168 -7.46 20.79 4.08
C ASP A 168 -6.74 19.55 4.68
N PRO A 169 -5.66 19.74 5.46
CA PRO A 169 -4.99 18.65 6.18
C PRO A 169 -5.96 17.81 7.02
N ALA A 170 -7.01 18.39 7.59
CA ALA A 170 -8.00 17.65 8.37
C ALA A 170 -8.82 16.69 7.48
N ASP A 171 -9.23 17.13 6.29
CA ASP A 171 -9.94 16.28 5.31
C ASP A 171 -9.04 15.12 4.84
N ARG A 172 -7.73 15.38 4.62
CA ARG A 172 -6.75 14.35 4.25
C ARG A 172 -6.52 13.36 5.38
N ALA A 173 -6.36 13.85 6.61
CA ALA A 173 -6.20 13.02 7.79
C ALA A 173 -7.41 12.09 7.96
N ALA A 174 -8.63 12.61 7.80
CA ALA A 174 -9.85 11.81 7.86
C ALA A 174 -9.89 10.74 6.74
N ALA A 175 -9.46 11.08 5.53
CA ALA A 175 -9.38 10.13 4.42
C ALA A 175 -8.41 8.98 4.70
N ILE A 176 -7.21 9.27 5.24
CA ILE A 176 -6.23 8.25 5.63
C ILE A 176 -6.79 7.37 6.75
N ARG A 177 -7.49 7.95 7.73
CA ARG A 177 -8.12 7.17 8.81
C ARG A 177 -9.23 6.26 8.29
N LEU A 178 -10.00 6.71 7.29
CA LEU A 178 -11.01 5.88 6.65
C LEU A 178 -10.36 4.73 5.89
N ASP A 179 -9.34 5.02 5.09
CA ASP A 179 -8.59 4.01 4.33
C ASP A 179 -8.00 2.94 5.26
N ALA A 180 -7.29 3.37 6.32
CA ALA A 180 -6.72 2.49 7.33
C ALA A 180 -7.77 1.61 8.01
N ALA A 181 -8.94 2.15 8.38
CA ALA A 181 -10.02 1.37 8.99
C ALA A 181 -10.63 0.35 8.01
N LEU A 182 -10.84 0.75 6.76
CA LEU A 182 -11.40 -0.12 5.72
C LEU A 182 -10.43 -1.25 5.32
N GLU A 183 -9.12 -0.99 5.37
CA GLU A 183 -8.09 -1.99 5.10
C GLU A 183 -7.53 -2.67 6.35
N ASP A 184 -8.05 -2.38 7.54
CA ASP A 184 -7.50 -2.94 8.77
C ASP A 184 -7.74 -4.46 8.86
N TRP A 185 -6.65 -5.17 9.11
CA TRP A 185 -6.60 -6.62 9.28
C TRP A 185 -7.01 -7.07 10.69
N ILE A 186 -7.03 -6.18 11.69
CA ILE A 186 -7.26 -6.53 13.09
C ILE A 186 -8.74 -6.67 13.42
N ASP A 187 -9.55 -5.63 13.22
CA ASP A 187 -10.99 -5.62 13.45
C ASP A 187 -11.78 -4.83 12.40
N GLY A 188 -11.09 -4.24 11.42
CA GLY A 188 -11.69 -3.50 10.33
C GLY A 188 -12.06 -4.33 9.09
N GLY A 189 -12.09 -3.66 7.94
CA GLY A 189 -12.67 -4.20 6.71
C GLY A 189 -11.90 -5.37 6.08
N SER A 190 -10.62 -5.54 6.43
CA SER A 190 -9.81 -6.67 5.98
C SER A 190 -9.62 -7.74 7.07
N SER A 191 -10.27 -7.60 8.22
CA SER A 191 -10.18 -8.57 9.33
C SER A 191 -10.93 -9.88 9.08
N GLY A 192 -11.78 -9.92 8.06
CA GLY A 192 -12.59 -11.09 7.68
C GLY A 192 -13.27 -10.92 6.32
N CYS A 193 -14.16 -11.85 5.99
CA CYS A 193 -14.88 -11.84 4.73
C CYS A 193 -16.04 -10.82 4.71
N PHE A 194 -15.91 -9.74 3.92
CA PHE A 194 -17.01 -8.80 3.68
C PHE A 194 -17.78 -9.12 2.40
N THR A 195 -19.09 -9.31 2.54
CA THR A 195 -20.03 -9.44 1.42
C THR A 195 -20.54 -8.07 0.99
N ARG A 196 -21.13 -7.97 -0.21
CA ARG A 196 -21.84 -6.75 -0.66
C ARG A 196 -22.86 -6.24 0.36
N ALA A 197 -23.59 -7.15 1.02
CA ALA A 197 -24.64 -6.81 1.98
C ALA A 197 -24.10 -6.14 3.24
N ASN A 198 -22.90 -6.53 3.70
CA ASN A 198 -22.30 -6.01 4.92
C ASN A 198 -21.32 -4.86 4.67
N ALA A 199 -20.74 -4.78 3.47
CA ALA A 199 -19.75 -3.76 3.11
C ALA A 199 -20.31 -2.34 3.13
N VAL A 200 -21.51 -2.12 2.56
CA VAL A 200 -22.11 -0.77 2.50
C VAL A 200 -22.45 -0.22 3.89
N PRO A 201 -23.14 -0.97 4.77
CA PRO A 201 -23.38 -0.52 6.14
C PRO A 201 -22.09 -0.22 6.91
N TYR A 202 -21.04 -1.05 6.73
CA TYR A 202 -19.75 -0.87 7.39
C TYR A 202 -19.02 0.40 6.92
N MET A 203 -18.87 0.61 5.60
CA MET A 203 -18.27 1.85 5.08
C MET A 203 -19.05 3.10 5.54
N ALA A 204 -20.38 3.01 5.57
CA ALA A 204 -21.23 4.11 6.02
C ALA A 204 -21.06 4.40 7.53
N SER A 205 -20.86 3.37 8.36
CA SER A 205 -20.58 3.57 9.79
C SER A 205 -19.22 4.24 10.01
N GLU A 206 -18.20 3.87 9.24
CA GLU A 206 -16.86 4.47 9.35
C GLU A 206 -16.84 5.94 8.88
N ILE A 207 -17.46 6.23 7.73
CA ILE A 207 -17.66 7.62 7.25
C ILE A 207 -18.35 8.47 8.31
N LYS A 208 -19.41 7.93 8.93
CA LYS A 208 -20.15 8.63 9.99
C LYS A 208 -19.31 8.81 11.25
N ARG A 209 -18.58 7.77 11.69
CA ARG A 209 -17.72 7.79 12.87
C ARG A 209 -16.62 8.85 12.74
N LEU A 210 -16.06 9.01 11.55
CA LEU A 210 -15.02 9.97 11.25
C LEU A 210 -15.55 11.37 10.90
N GLY A 211 -16.87 11.58 10.88
CA GLY A 211 -17.48 12.89 10.60
C GLY A 211 -17.27 13.39 9.18
N MET A 212 -17.07 12.48 8.21
CA MET A 212 -16.65 12.80 6.85
C MET A 212 -17.82 13.28 5.98
N VAL A 213 -18.17 14.56 6.10
CA VAL A 213 -19.30 15.18 5.39
C VAL A 213 -19.10 15.15 3.88
N GLY A 214 -20.14 14.74 3.15
CA GLY A 214 -20.15 14.67 1.69
C GLY A 214 -19.46 13.44 1.12
N TRP A 215 -18.96 12.53 1.96
CA TRP A 215 -18.48 11.23 1.51
C TRP A 215 -19.65 10.27 1.24
N THR A 216 -19.47 9.42 0.22
CA THR A 216 -20.47 8.44 -0.21
C THR A 216 -19.88 7.04 -0.26
N THR A 217 -20.75 6.02 -0.27
CA THR A 217 -20.36 4.63 -0.46
C THR A 217 -20.73 4.15 -1.85
N LYS A 218 -19.90 3.28 -2.44
CA LYS A 218 -20.14 2.72 -3.76
C LYS A 218 -19.70 1.27 -3.83
N VAL A 219 -20.61 0.40 -4.26
CA VAL A 219 -20.24 -0.97 -4.67
C VAL A 219 -19.86 -0.92 -6.14
N MET A 220 -18.63 -1.32 -6.43
CA MET A 220 -18.14 -1.38 -7.80
C MET A 220 -18.76 -2.59 -8.51
N PRO A 221 -19.08 -2.47 -9.81
CA PRO A 221 -19.61 -3.60 -10.56
C PRO A 221 -18.60 -4.74 -10.55
N ASP A 222 -19.11 -5.97 -10.41
CA ASP A 222 -18.28 -7.15 -10.62
C ASP A 222 -18.10 -7.31 -12.12
N ASN A 223 -16.95 -6.86 -12.60
CA ASN A 223 -16.61 -6.91 -14.02
C ASN A 223 -16.06 -8.28 -14.43
N ARG A 224 -16.01 -9.25 -13.50
CA ARG A 224 -15.51 -10.60 -13.78
C ARG A 224 -16.72 -11.50 -14.13
N PRO A 225 -16.61 -12.36 -15.16
CA PRO A 225 -17.72 -13.20 -15.66
C PRO A 225 -18.04 -14.40 -14.74
N TYR A 226 -17.80 -14.26 -13.45
CA TYR A 226 -17.69 -15.34 -12.51
C TYR A 226 -18.65 -15.09 -11.35
N GLU A 227 -19.39 -16.11 -10.92
CA GLU A 227 -20.29 -16.03 -9.75
C GLU A 227 -19.57 -15.36 -8.57
N ASP A 228 -20.25 -14.39 -7.94
CA ASP A 228 -19.79 -13.58 -6.81
C ASP A 228 -18.92 -14.42 -5.87
N GLY A 229 -17.64 -14.06 -5.72
CA GLY A 229 -16.87 -14.57 -4.59
C GLY A 229 -17.48 -14.06 -3.28
N PRO A 230 -17.37 -14.79 -2.16
CA PRO A 230 -18.03 -14.38 -0.93
C PRO A 230 -17.43 -13.09 -0.32
N CYS A 231 -16.19 -12.73 -0.66
CA CYS A 231 -15.44 -11.66 0.01
C CYS A 231 -14.86 -10.66 -1.00
N GLY A 232 -15.12 -9.38 -0.81
CA GLY A 232 -14.46 -8.30 -1.54
C GLY A 232 -13.39 -7.57 -0.73
N PHE A 233 -12.82 -6.53 -1.32
CA PHE A 233 -11.91 -5.60 -0.65
C PHE A 233 -12.45 -4.16 -0.73
N PHE A 234 -11.88 -3.29 0.09
CA PHE A 234 -12.24 -1.88 0.17
C PHE A 234 -11.14 -1.01 -0.43
N ASP A 235 -11.50 0.21 -0.79
CA ASP A 235 -10.56 1.24 -1.24
C ASP A 235 -11.24 2.61 -1.11
N THR A 236 -10.45 3.68 -1.02
CA THR A 236 -10.95 5.04 -0.89
C THR A 236 -10.56 5.91 -2.08
N ASP A 237 -11.46 6.80 -2.49
CA ASP A 237 -11.20 7.82 -3.49
C ASP A 237 -11.38 9.21 -2.86
N PRO A 238 -10.32 9.82 -2.33
CA PRO A 238 -10.39 11.15 -1.73
C PRO A 238 -10.81 12.23 -2.73
N ALA A 239 -10.48 12.06 -4.02
CA ALA A 239 -10.80 13.05 -5.05
C ALA A 239 -12.31 13.11 -5.32
N THR A 240 -12.99 11.95 -5.31
CA THR A 240 -14.45 11.89 -5.45
C THR A 240 -15.18 11.72 -4.13
N ARG A 241 -14.47 11.76 -2.99
CA ARG A 241 -15.01 11.52 -1.63
C ARG A 241 -15.86 10.25 -1.57
N THR A 242 -15.30 9.13 -2.03
CA THR A 242 -16.05 7.87 -2.15
C THR A 242 -15.30 6.74 -1.47
N ALA A 243 -15.97 6.01 -0.57
CA ALA A 243 -15.52 4.69 -0.13
C ALA A 243 -16.06 3.64 -1.11
N ARG A 244 -15.18 2.80 -1.64
CA ARG A 244 -15.49 1.80 -2.65
C ARG A 244 -15.36 0.41 -2.06
N PHE A 245 -16.29 -0.46 -2.43
CA PHE A 245 -16.18 -1.90 -2.21
C PHE A 245 -16.11 -2.60 -3.55
N PHE A 246 -15.09 -3.44 -3.72
CA PHE A 246 -14.87 -4.25 -4.90
C PHE A 246 -15.21 -5.70 -4.57
N PRO A 247 -16.35 -6.23 -5.03
CA PRO A 247 -16.61 -7.65 -4.96
C PRO A 247 -15.48 -8.41 -5.66
N ASP A 248 -14.90 -9.38 -4.97
CA ASP A 248 -13.80 -10.18 -5.50
C ASP A 248 -13.92 -11.63 -4.97
N ARG A 249 -12.95 -12.47 -5.29
CA ARG A 249 -12.75 -13.83 -4.79
C ARG A 249 -11.57 -13.85 -3.83
N VAL A 250 -11.53 -12.90 -2.91
CA VAL A 250 -10.54 -12.94 -1.83
C VAL A 250 -10.96 -14.08 -0.90
N THR A 251 -10.02 -14.94 -0.52
CA THR A 251 -10.31 -15.96 0.49
C THR A 251 -10.35 -15.27 1.85
N ASP A 252 -11.29 -15.65 2.72
CA ASP A 252 -11.33 -15.13 4.08
C ASP A 252 -9.94 -15.27 4.73
N PRO A 253 -9.33 -14.16 5.19
CA PRO A 253 -7.99 -14.18 5.78
C PRO A 253 -7.91 -15.05 7.05
N ASN A 254 -9.02 -15.39 7.68
CA ASN A 254 -9.06 -16.31 8.81
C ASN A 254 -9.13 -17.79 8.40
N ILE A 255 -9.53 -18.10 7.17
CA ILE A 255 -9.65 -19.48 6.67
C ILE A 255 -8.32 -19.97 6.07
N ARG A 256 -7.57 -19.09 5.41
CA ARG A 256 -6.30 -19.43 4.73
C ARG A 256 -5.08 -18.90 5.50
N ARG A 257 -4.79 -19.50 6.65
CA ARG A 257 -3.55 -19.23 7.38
C ARG A 257 -2.56 -20.40 7.23
N PRO A 258 -1.29 -20.16 6.88
CA PRO A 258 -0.78 -19.03 6.08
C PRO A 258 -1.16 -19.20 4.59
N ASP A 259 -1.43 -18.10 3.87
CA ASP A 259 -1.50 -18.11 2.40
C ASP A 259 -0.09 -17.97 1.82
N LYS A 260 0.12 -18.40 0.57
CA LYS A 260 1.40 -18.28 -0.14
C LYS A 260 1.79 -16.82 -0.38
N ASP A 261 0.79 -15.94 -0.40
CA ASP A 261 0.94 -14.53 -0.76
C ASP A 261 1.16 -13.62 0.47
N VAL A 262 0.91 -14.12 1.69
CA VAL A 262 1.04 -13.35 2.94
C VAL A 262 1.90 -14.12 3.92
N ALA A 263 3.05 -13.53 4.29
CA ALA A 263 3.98 -14.15 5.22
C ALA A 263 3.32 -14.45 6.59
N GLY A 264 3.59 -15.63 7.15
CA GLY A 264 3.01 -16.07 8.43
C GLY A 264 3.18 -15.05 9.57
N PHE A 265 4.33 -14.37 9.60
CA PHE A 265 4.63 -13.30 10.57
C PHE A 265 3.59 -12.17 10.61
N VAL A 266 2.94 -11.84 9.48
CA VAL A 266 1.88 -10.82 9.46
C VAL A 266 0.68 -11.25 10.32
N TYR A 267 0.33 -12.54 10.29
CA TYR A 267 -0.74 -13.09 11.12
C TYR A 267 -0.36 -13.05 12.61
N ASP A 268 0.90 -13.31 12.94
CA ASP A 268 1.41 -13.22 14.32
C ASP A 268 1.35 -11.77 14.83
N VAL A 269 1.75 -10.80 14.00
CA VAL A 269 1.62 -9.36 14.32
C VAL A 269 0.16 -9.02 14.55
N ARG A 270 -0.75 -9.31 13.61
CA ARG A 270 -2.19 -9.03 13.77
C ARG A 270 -2.71 -9.58 15.09
N ASP A 271 -2.44 -10.85 15.40
CA ASP A 271 -2.98 -11.51 16.59
C ASP A 271 -2.39 -10.92 17.89
N ALA A 272 -1.11 -10.52 17.87
CA ALA A 272 -0.47 -9.80 18.97
C ALA A 272 -1.10 -8.41 19.20
N LEU A 273 -1.36 -7.66 18.13
CA LEU A 273 -2.01 -6.34 18.22
C LEU A 273 -3.45 -6.45 18.71
N ARG A 274 -4.22 -7.41 18.17
CA ARG A 274 -5.61 -7.67 18.60
C ARG A 274 -5.68 -7.96 20.09
N SER A 275 -4.82 -8.84 20.60
CA SER A 275 -4.84 -9.29 21.99
C SER A 275 -4.22 -8.29 22.98
N GLY A 276 -3.24 -7.50 22.52
CA GLY A 276 -2.52 -6.53 23.35
C GLY A 276 -3.12 -5.13 23.36
N ILE A 277 -3.83 -4.73 22.31
CA ILE A 277 -4.41 -3.39 22.16
C ILE A 277 -5.92 -3.47 22.07
N THR A 278 -6.51 -3.95 20.96
CA THR A 278 -7.97 -3.91 20.74
C THR A 278 -8.78 -4.58 21.85
N SER A 279 -8.26 -5.68 22.41
CA SER A 279 -8.93 -6.43 23.48
C SER A 279 -8.72 -5.82 24.88
N ARG A 280 -8.00 -4.71 24.98
CA ARG A 280 -7.60 -4.04 26.23
C ARG A 280 -7.90 -2.54 26.12
N CYS A 281 -8.10 -1.88 27.25
CA CYS A 281 -8.19 -0.43 27.25
C CYS A 281 -6.81 0.14 27.59
N THR A 282 -6.01 0.46 26.58
CA THR A 282 -4.64 0.98 26.74
C THR A 282 -4.53 2.46 26.34
N SER A 283 -3.46 3.10 26.78
CA SER A 283 -2.99 4.38 26.22
C SER A 283 -2.23 4.18 24.91
N THR A 284 -1.99 5.27 24.17
CA THR A 284 -1.17 5.22 22.95
C THR A 284 0.27 4.76 23.22
N GLY A 285 0.87 5.18 24.34
CA GLY A 285 2.23 4.74 24.71
C GLY A 285 2.33 3.25 25.03
N GLU A 286 1.34 2.69 25.73
CA GLU A 286 1.27 1.24 25.97
C GLU A 286 1.04 0.47 24.67
N ALA A 287 0.15 0.98 23.80
CA ALA A 287 -0.11 0.39 22.49
C ALA A 287 1.13 0.40 21.60
N GLU A 288 1.91 1.49 21.60
CA GLU A 288 3.16 1.59 20.85
C GLU A 288 4.19 0.56 21.32
N ALA A 289 4.29 0.32 22.63
CA ALA A 289 5.16 -0.73 23.17
C ALA A 289 4.72 -2.15 22.73
N VAL A 290 3.41 -2.40 22.62
CA VAL A 290 2.89 -3.65 22.06
C VAL A 290 3.26 -3.79 20.59
N VAL A 291 3.08 -2.73 19.80
CA VAL A 291 3.45 -2.71 18.38
C VAL A 291 4.95 -2.97 18.19
N ALA A 292 5.81 -2.26 18.91
CA ALA A 292 7.26 -2.44 18.82
C ALA A 292 7.68 -3.89 19.15
N LYS A 293 7.06 -4.49 20.17
CA LYS A 293 7.31 -5.89 20.53
C LYS A 293 6.82 -6.87 19.46
N ALA A 294 5.63 -6.65 18.89
CA ALA A 294 5.04 -7.52 17.87
C ALA A 294 5.84 -7.49 16.56
N LEU A 295 6.27 -6.30 16.14
CA LEU A 295 7.04 -6.09 14.92
C LEU A 295 8.49 -6.57 15.02
N GLY A 296 9.09 -6.48 16.20
CA GLY A 296 10.50 -6.80 16.40
C GLY A 296 11.42 -6.01 15.46
N THR A 297 12.51 -6.63 15.02
CA THR A 297 13.51 -6.00 14.12
C THR A 297 13.22 -6.19 12.64
N GLN A 298 12.13 -6.88 12.29
CA GLN A 298 11.81 -7.25 10.91
C GLN A 298 10.98 -6.19 10.19
N HIS A 299 10.53 -5.17 10.90
CA HIS A 299 9.73 -4.07 10.38
C HIS A 299 10.47 -2.74 10.42
N HIS A 300 10.25 -1.91 9.41
CA HIS A 300 10.95 -0.65 9.24
C HIS A 300 10.02 0.55 9.04
N TRP A 301 8.73 0.37 8.73
CA TRP A 301 7.85 1.53 8.63
C TRP A 301 7.54 2.08 10.02
N PRO A 302 7.45 3.41 10.16
CA PRO A 302 7.10 4.00 11.42
C PRO A 302 5.67 3.61 11.77
N THR A 303 5.46 3.30 13.05
CA THR A 303 4.12 3.32 13.63
C THR A 303 3.67 4.78 13.73
N THR A 304 2.50 5.07 13.17
CA THR A 304 1.87 6.38 13.31
C THR A 304 1.07 6.42 14.60
N VAL A 305 1.33 7.39 15.45
CA VAL A 305 0.58 7.59 16.69
C VAL A 305 -0.16 8.92 16.63
N VAL A 306 -1.48 8.87 16.77
CA VAL A 306 -2.34 10.05 16.82
C VAL A 306 -3.02 10.10 18.18
N VAL A 307 -2.61 11.09 18.98
CA VAL A 307 -3.18 11.30 20.30
C VAL A 307 -4.56 11.93 20.17
N ASP A 308 -5.56 11.23 20.72
CA ASP A 308 -6.94 11.67 20.88
C ASP A 308 -7.32 11.51 22.36
N ASP A 309 -7.13 12.58 23.12
CA ASP A 309 -7.48 12.61 24.54
C ASP A 309 -8.99 12.61 24.79
N GLN A 310 -9.86 12.54 23.78
CA GLN A 310 -11.28 12.28 23.97
C GLN A 310 -11.62 10.80 23.88
N ALA A 311 -10.77 9.99 23.23
CA ALA A 311 -10.89 8.55 23.23
C ALA A 311 -10.77 7.98 24.65
N LYS A 312 -11.47 6.87 24.90
CA LYS A 312 -11.40 6.15 26.18
C LYS A 312 -10.23 5.17 26.21
N CYS A 313 -9.97 4.52 25.09
CA CYS A 313 -8.96 3.49 24.90
C CYS A 313 -8.27 3.71 23.56
N ALA A 314 -7.06 3.19 23.42
CA ALA A 314 -6.39 3.14 22.14
C ALA A 314 -7.03 2.08 21.21
N SER A 315 -7.12 2.41 19.93
CA SER A 315 -7.38 1.49 18.83
C SER A 315 -6.14 1.40 17.94
N VAL A 316 -6.06 0.33 17.16
CA VAL A 316 -4.95 0.07 16.25
C VAL A 316 -5.50 -0.42 14.93
N ASP A 317 -5.00 0.15 13.84
CA ASP A 317 -5.26 -0.29 12.48
C ASP A 317 -3.97 -0.86 11.89
N LEU A 318 -4.04 -2.04 11.29
CA LEU A 318 -2.95 -2.71 10.56
C LEU A 318 -3.37 -2.89 9.10
N GLN A 319 -2.76 -2.10 8.22
CA GLN A 319 -2.87 -2.30 6.77
C GLN A 319 -1.73 -3.20 6.30
N VAL A 320 -2.04 -4.12 5.38
CA VAL A 320 -1.05 -5.05 4.80
C VAL A 320 -1.11 -4.94 3.28
N GLY A 321 0.00 -4.55 2.67
CA GLY A 321 0.20 -4.52 1.22
C GLY A 321 1.65 -4.85 0.87
N GLY A 322 2.30 -3.98 0.09
CA GLY A 322 3.76 -4.05 -0.13
C GLY A 322 4.58 -3.91 1.15
N SER A 323 3.96 -3.42 2.23
CA SER A 323 4.45 -3.54 3.59
C SER A 323 3.32 -3.50 4.62
N MET A 324 3.66 -3.58 5.91
CA MET A 324 2.72 -3.33 7.00
C MET A 324 2.71 -1.84 7.34
N GLN A 325 1.54 -1.26 7.57
CA GLN A 325 1.42 0.09 8.12
C GLN A 325 0.53 0.01 9.34
N ILE A 326 0.97 0.65 10.43
CA ILE A 326 0.27 0.58 11.71
C ILE A 326 -0.03 1.99 12.18
N TRP A 327 -1.30 2.24 12.46
CA TRP A 327 -1.76 3.46 13.11
C TRP A 327 -2.31 3.14 14.49
N ILE A 328 -1.97 3.96 15.47
CA ILE A 328 -2.51 3.92 16.82
C ILE A 328 -3.27 5.22 17.05
N TYR A 329 -4.51 5.10 17.50
CA TYR A 329 -5.35 6.25 17.85
C TYR A 329 -5.83 6.09 19.29
N GLY A 330 -5.69 7.08 20.14
CA GLY A 330 -6.17 6.94 21.52
C GLY A 330 -5.66 8.01 22.47
N PRO A 331 -6.00 7.90 23.77
CA PRO A 331 -5.57 8.88 24.75
C PRO A 331 -4.06 8.77 25.00
N GLY A 332 -3.41 9.92 25.23
CA GLY A 332 -1.97 9.96 25.53
C GLY A 332 -1.60 9.29 26.84
N ALA A 333 -2.54 9.24 27.79
CA ALA A 333 -2.42 8.55 29.06
C ALA A 333 -3.65 7.68 29.32
N ALA A 334 -3.46 6.57 30.04
CA ALA A 334 -4.57 5.71 30.42
C ALA A 334 -5.54 6.50 31.31
N LYS A 335 -6.81 6.52 30.93
CA LYS A 335 -7.86 7.11 31.76
C LYS A 335 -8.38 6.06 32.75
N PRO A 336 -8.49 6.40 34.04
CA PRO A 336 -8.99 5.47 35.07
C PRO A 336 -10.45 5.07 34.88
#